data_AF-A0A932TR23-F1
#
_entry.id   AF-A0A932TR23-F1
#
_cell.length_a   1.000
_cell.length_b   1.000
_cell.length_c   1.000
_cell.angle_alpha   90.00
_cell.angle_beta   90.00
_cell.angle_gamma   90.00
#
_symmetry.space_group_name_H-M   'P 1'
#
loop_
_entity.id
_entity.type
_entity.pdbx_description
1 polymer ?
#
loop_
_entity_poly.entity_id
_entity_poly.type
_entity_poly.pdbx_seq_one_letter_code
_entity_poly.pdbx_strand_id
1 'polypeptide(L)'
;MADREARNRMAAVIERYLHEEIQAFQFDAELETISSETSDATVRDVRFALWFQYDDFIDHPVSGFREEWDYCQRLLLLLRSDGHIETTQHRHWTWRQAVAAVCLAAFAVSAVRAGFGEHLLFVAIPYGVASMLLSAWGRRAKHPLDEAMTPLLPFSSVSELLRVRRSVPHFRRERYPDALRPRRFRSPITEFVMYLPWMSIWLLSSPVVLLFQTLPDARLESKVVLP
;
A
#
# COMPACT_ATOMS: atom_id res chain seq x y z
N MET A 1 19.26 11.28 10.56
CA MET A 1 19.65 12.64 10.12
C MET A 1 19.14 12.80 8.70
N ALA A 2 18.55 13.94 8.35
CA ALA A 2 18.00 14.15 7.02
C ALA A 2 19.12 14.24 5.98
N ASP A 3 19.09 13.37 4.97
CA ASP A 3 20.00 13.43 3.83
C ASP A 3 19.37 14.31 2.76
N ARG A 4 19.73 15.59 2.78
CA ARG A 4 19.12 16.59 1.91
C ARG A 4 19.40 16.32 0.43
N GLU A 5 20.57 15.77 0.12
CA GLU A 5 20.95 15.44 -1.25
C GLU A 5 20.13 14.27 -1.77
N ALA A 6 20.03 13.18 -1.01
CA ALA A 6 19.20 12.03 -1.40
C ALA A 6 17.72 12.42 -1.53
N ARG A 7 17.17 13.24 -0.62
CA ARG A 7 15.80 13.76 -0.73
C ARG A 7 15.57 14.61 -1.97
N ASN A 8 16.54 15.47 -2.33
CA ASN A 8 16.46 16.28 -3.54
C ASN A 8 16.51 15.42 -4.81
N ARG A 9 17.42 14.43 -4.86
CA ARG A 9 17.50 13.47 -5.97
C ARG A 9 16.18 12.70 -6.11
N MET A 10 15.65 12.18 -5.00
CA MET A 10 14.37 11.47 -4.96
C MET A 10 13.22 12.34 -5.48
N ALA A 11 13.14 13.60 -5.03
CA ALA A 11 12.11 14.53 -5.48
C ALA A 11 12.22 14.84 -6.98
N ALA A 12 13.43 15.03 -7.50
CA ALA A 12 13.67 15.27 -8.92
C ALA A 12 13.25 14.08 -9.78
N VAL A 13 13.51 12.84 -9.34
CA VAL A 13 13.10 11.62 -10.06
C VAL A 13 11.57 11.48 -10.10
N ILE A 14 10.89 11.76 -8.97
CA ILE A 14 9.42 11.81 -8.92
C ILE A 14 8.87 12.86 -9.89
N GLU A 15 9.45 14.06 -9.90
CA GLU A 15 9.02 15.14 -10.78
C GLU A 15 9.21 14.78 -12.26
N ARG A 16 10.35 14.19 -12.64
CA ARG A 16 10.58 13.71 -14.02
C ARG A 16 9.54 12.68 -14.45
N TYR A 17 9.18 11.76 -13.55
CA TYR A 17 8.14 10.78 -13.83
C TYR A 17 6.75 11.43 -13.99
N LEU A 18 6.37 12.34 -13.08
CA LEU A 18 5.11 13.08 -13.16
C LEU A 18 5.00 13.97 -14.41
N HIS A 19 6.13 14.42 -14.95
CA HIS A 19 6.22 15.19 -16.20
C HIS A 19 6.35 14.32 -17.46
N GLU A 20 6.23 13.00 -17.34
CA GLU A 20 6.37 12.04 -18.44
C GLU A 20 7.77 12.06 -19.12
N GLU A 21 8.79 12.53 -18.42
CA GLU A 21 10.18 12.55 -18.93
C GLU A 21 10.87 11.19 -18.82
N ILE A 22 10.40 10.35 -17.90
CA ILE A 22 10.82 8.96 -17.71
C ILE A 22 9.61 8.04 -17.60
N GLN A 23 9.83 6.76 -17.86
CA GLN A 23 8.82 5.71 -17.73
C GLN A 23 9.01 4.91 -16.44
N ALA A 24 8.01 4.08 -16.10
CA ALA A 24 7.91 3.34 -14.85
C ALA A 24 9.16 2.50 -14.52
N PHE A 25 9.78 1.84 -15.51
CA PHE A 25 10.95 0.99 -15.24
C PHE A 25 12.19 1.82 -14.90
N GLN A 26 12.41 2.93 -15.62
CA GLN A 26 13.50 3.85 -15.30
C GLN A 26 13.25 4.54 -13.95
N PHE A 27 12.00 4.92 -13.68
CA PHE A 27 11.58 5.48 -12.40
C PHE A 27 11.92 4.53 -11.25
N ASP A 28 11.48 3.27 -11.31
CA ASP A 28 11.76 2.25 -10.28
C ASP A 28 13.26 2.05 -10.04
N ALA A 29 14.04 1.90 -11.12
CA ALA A 29 15.49 1.71 -11.04
C ALA A 29 16.21 2.90 -10.38
N GLU A 30 15.82 4.14 -10.72
CA GLU A 30 16.39 5.34 -10.11
C GLU A 30 15.96 5.49 -8.63
N LEU A 31 14.71 5.19 -8.29
CA LEU A 31 14.23 5.16 -6.90
C LEU A 31 15.01 4.14 -6.04
N GLU A 32 15.21 2.93 -6.55
CA GLU A 32 15.99 1.87 -5.88
C GLU A 32 17.41 2.35 -5.61
N THR A 33 18.10 2.82 -6.66
CA THR A 33 19.48 3.32 -6.57
C THR A 33 19.62 4.36 -5.46
N ILE A 34 18.81 5.42 -5.49
CA ILE A 34 18.87 6.50 -4.48
C ILE A 34 18.59 5.95 -3.08
N SER A 35 17.61 5.07 -2.92
CA SER A 35 17.23 4.52 -1.62
C SER A 35 18.28 3.59 -1.02
N SER A 36 19.06 2.91 -1.86
CA SER A 36 20.12 1.99 -1.44
C SER A 36 21.41 2.72 -1.01
N GLU A 37 21.64 3.93 -1.52
CA GLU A 37 22.83 4.74 -1.25
C GLU A 37 22.73 5.57 0.04
N THR A 38 21.52 5.78 0.58
CA THR A 38 21.30 6.65 1.75
C THR A 38 20.88 5.89 3.00
N SER A 39 21.18 6.45 4.16
CA SER A 39 20.67 5.97 5.45
C SER A 39 19.38 6.65 5.91
N ASP A 40 18.92 7.68 5.19
CA ASP A 40 17.71 8.43 5.53
C ASP A 40 16.46 7.54 5.42
N ALA A 41 15.82 7.29 6.56
CA ALA A 41 14.61 6.49 6.63
C ALA A 41 13.46 7.10 5.80
N THR A 42 13.37 8.43 5.71
CA THR A 42 12.29 9.10 4.97
C THR A 42 12.38 8.80 3.47
N VAL A 43 13.59 8.73 2.92
CA VAL A 43 13.80 8.38 1.51
C VAL A 43 13.34 6.95 1.23
N ARG A 44 13.64 6.01 2.13
CA ARG A 44 13.20 4.61 2.02
C ARG A 44 11.68 4.46 2.20
N ASP A 45 11.10 5.19 3.14
CA ASP A 45 9.65 5.19 3.37
C ASP A 45 8.89 5.75 2.16
N VAL A 46 9.40 6.84 1.56
CA VAL A 46 8.81 7.42 0.34
C VAL A 46 8.92 6.46 -0.84
N ARG A 47 10.07 5.79 -1.04
CA ARG A 47 10.18 4.74 -2.06
C ARG A 47 9.15 3.64 -1.86
N PHE A 48 9.06 3.10 -0.64
CA PHE A 48 8.10 2.03 -0.33
C PHE A 48 6.66 2.48 -0.59
N ALA A 49 6.33 3.72 -0.23
CA ALA A 49 5.02 4.31 -0.51
C ALA A 49 4.73 4.45 -2.01
N LEU A 50 5.73 4.83 -2.82
CA LEU A 50 5.59 5.01 -4.26
C LEU A 50 5.44 3.69 -5.01
N TRP A 51 6.00 2.59 -4.52
CA TRP A 51 5.89 1.27 -5.17
C TRP A 51 4.43 0.84 -5.40
N PHE A 52 3.49 1.31 -4.57
CA PHE A 52 2.06 1.04 -4.75
C PHE A 52 1.35 2.00 -5.73
N GLN A 53 2.07 2.95 -6.34
CA GLN A 53 1.51 4.01 -7.18
C GLN A 53 1.84 3.87 -8.67
N TYR A 54 2.70 2.91 -9.05
CA TYR A 54 3.02 2.59 -10.44
C TYR A 54 3.01 1.07 -10.63
N ASP A 55 2.92 0.62 -11.88
CA ASP A 55 2.92 -0.79 -12.25
C ASP A 55 4.30 -1.19 -12.77
N ASP A 56 5.02 -2.00 -11.99
CA ASP A 56 6.36 -2.49 -12.31
C ASP A 56 6.36 -3.69 -13.29
N PHE A 57 5.18 -4.13 -13.76
CA PHE A 57 5.08 -5.19 -14.76
C PHE A 57 5.04 -4.68 -16.20
N ILE A 58 4.78 -3.39 -16.43
CA ILE A 58 4.68 -2.79 -17.76
C ILE A 58 5.38 -1.43 -17.75
N ASP A 59 6.22 -1.17 -18.75
CA ASP A 59 6.82 0.16 -18.88
C ASP A 59 5.79 1.15 -19.40
N HIS A 60 5.54 2.21 -18.62
CA HIS A 60 4.49 3.18 -18.93
C HIS A 60 4.86 4.59 -18.43
N PRO A 61 4.36 5.66 -19.08
CA PRO A 61 4.44 7.01 -18.52
C PRO A 61 3.53 7.14 -17.29
N VAL A 62 3.55 8.27 -16.60
CA VAL A 62 2.61 8.51 -15.49
C VAL A 62 1.17 8.27 -15.96
N SER A 63 0.45 7.50 -15.17
CA SER A 63 -1.00 7.54 -15.17
C SER A 63 -1.46 7.30 -13.76
N GLY A 64 -2.56 7.94 -13.45
CA GLY A 64 -3.10 7.88 -12.12
C GLY A 64 -4.30 8.77 -12.00
N PHE A 65 -5.13 8.43 -11.04
CA PHE A 65 -6.26 9.25 -10.66
C PHE A 65 -5.75 10.49 -9.91
N ARG A 66 -6.64 11.47 -9.75
CA ARG A 66 -6.31 12.74 -9.08
C ARG A 66 -5.78 12.51 -7.67
N GLU A 67 -6.25 11.47 -7.01
CA GLU A 67 -5.89 11.07 -5.66
C GLU A 67 -4.41 10.67 -5.54
N GLU A 68 -3.93 9.88 -6.51
CA GLU A 68 -2.53 9.42 -6.60
C GLU A 68 -1.60 10.58 -6.95
N TRP A 69 -2.02 11.45 -7.87
CA TRP A 69 -1.30 12.71 -8.13
C TRP A 69 -1.14 13.56 -6.87
N ASP A 70 -2.24 13.76 -6.15
CA ASP A 70 -2.23 14.54 -4.91
C ASP A 70 -1.39 13.87 -3.83
N TYR A 71 -1.31 12.54 -3.81
CA TYR A 71 -0.44 11.77 -2.93
C TYR A 71 1.04 11.99 -3.26
N CYS A 72 1.45 11.88 -4.52
CA CYS A 72 2.81 12.19 -4.96
C CYS A 72 3.22 13.63 -4.59
N GLN A 73 2.32 14.60 -4.75
CA GLN A 73 2.56 15.99 -4.34
C GLN A 73 2.76 16.14 -2.82
N ARG A 74 2.06 15.35 -2.00
CA ARG A 74 2.27 15.30 -0.54
C ARG A 74 3.60 14.66 -0.17
N LEU A 75 4.04 13.62 -0.88
CA LEU A 75 5.36 13.02 -0.71
C LEU A 75 6.49 13.98 -1.12
N LEU A 76 6.32 14.72 -2.22
CA LEU A 76 7.25 15.79 -2.62
C LEU A 76 7.36 16.87 -1.55
N LEU A 77 6.24 17.28 -0.96
CA LEU A 77 6.26 18.23 0.16
C LEU A 77 7.07 17.68 1.36
N LEU A 78 6.87 16.40 1.71
CA LEU A 78 7.61 15.75 2.78
C LEU A 78 9.11 15.69 2.48
N LEU A 79 9.52 15.23 1.29
CA LEU A 79 10.93 15.20 0.87
C LEU A 79 11.55 16.59 0.88
N ARG A 80 10.77 17.62 0.50
CA ARG A 80 11.25 18.99 0.51
C ARG A 80 11.28 19.63 1.90
N SER A 81 10.67 19.00 2.89
CA SER A 81 10.81 19.36 4.31
C SER A 81 11.97 18.60 4.97
N ASP A 82 12.36 19.03 6.16
CA ASP A 82 13.28 18.28 7.02
C ASP A 82 12.55 17.29 7.94
N GLY A 83 11.25 17.08 7.73
CA GLY A 83 10.45 16.15 8.52
C GLY A 83 10.73 14.69 8.20
N HIS A 84 10.33 13.81 9.12
CA HIS A 84 10.38 12.35 8.95
C HIS A 84 9.04 11.72 9.31
N ILE A 85 8.79 10.53 8.74
CA ILE A 85 7.60 9.75 9.07
C ILE A 85 7.88 8.94 10.34
N GLU A 86 7.06 9.12 11.36
CA GLU A 86 6.97 8.20 12.48
C GLU A 86 5.75 7.33 12.29
N THR A 87 5.97 6.02 12.24
CA THR A 87 4.88 5.04 12.17
C THR A 87 4.73 4.35 13.51
N THR A 88 3.54 4.47 14.07
CA THR A 88 3.13 3.75 15.28
C THR A 88 2.20 2.61 14.89
N GLN A 89 2.43 1.43 15.46
CA GLN A 89 1.63 0.25 15.18
C GLN A 89 0.80 -0.12 16.41
N HIS A 90 -0.51 -0.12 16.26
CA HIS A 90 -1.45 -0.56 17.29
C HIS A 90 -2.06 -1.90 16.91
N ARG A 91 -1.95 -2.89 17.81
CA ARG A 91 -2.59 -4.20 17.63
C ARG A 91 -3.95 -4.21 18.30
N HIS A 92 -4.97 -4.63 17.56
CA HIS A 92 -6.32 -4.77 18.09
C HIS A 92 -6.91 -6.13 17.70
N TRP A 93 -7.75 -6.65 18.59
CA TRP A 93 -8.48 -7.89 18.38
C TRP A 93 -9.90 -7.56 17.95
N THR A 94 -10.41 -8.33 16.99
CA THR A 94 -11.78 -8.24 16.51
C THR A 94 -12.44 -9.61 16.56
N TRP A 95 -13.75 -9.66 16.33
CA TRP A 95 -14.47 -10.94 16.23
C TRP A 95 -14.02 -11.77 15.03
N ARG A 96 -13.40 -11.17 14.01
CA ARG A 96 -12.88 -11.90 12.85
C ARG A 96 -11.82 -12.93 13.24
N GLN A 97 -10.92 -12.60 14.18
CA GLN A 97 -9.88 -13.53 14.65
C GLN A 97 -10.50 -14.78 15.29
N ALA A 98 -11.58 -14.61 16.06
CA ALA A 98 -12.30 -15.72 16.67
C ALA A 98 -12.96 -16.61 15.60
N VAL A 99 -13.62 -16.02 14.59
CA VAL A 99 -14.21 -16.78 13.49
C VAL A 99 -13.14 -17.50 12.66
N ALA A 100 -12.01 -16.84 12.38
CA ALA A 100 -10.88 -17.46 11.70
C ALA A 100 -10.33 -18.66 12.49
N ALA A 101 -10.20 -18.54 13.81
CA ALA A 101 -9.75 -19.63 14.67
C ALA A 101 -10.71 -20.82 14.66
N VAL A 102 -12.02 -20.57 14.67
CA VAL A 102 -13.05 -21.62 14.55
C VAL A 102 -12.95 -22.32 13.20
N CYS A 103 -12.83 -21.58 12.10
CA CYS A 103 -12.65 -22.15 10.76
C CYS A 103 -11.37 -22.99 10.66
N LEU A 104 -10.26 -22.52 11.24
CA LEU A 104 -8.99 -23.24 11.25
C LEU A 104 -9.08 -24.53 12.07
N ALA A 105 -9.71 -24.49 13.24
CA ALA A 105 -9.93 -25.67 14.07
C ALA A 105 -10.82 -26.70 13.37
N ALA A 106 -11.89 -26.25 12.71
CA ALA A 106 -12.76 -27.12 11.91
C ALA A 106 -11.99 -27.78 10.76
N PHE A 107 -11.15 -27.03 10.03
CA PHE A 107 -10.28 -27.58 9.00
C PHE A 107 -9.32 -28.64 9.56
N ALA A 108 -8.67 -28.37 10.69
CA ALA A 108 -7.75 -29.31 11.34
C ALA A 108 -8.46 -30.61 11.74
N VAL A 109 -9.68 -30.52 12.29
CA VAL A 109 -10.50 -31.69 12.62
C VAL A 109 -10.88 -32.49 11.37
N SER A 110 -11.26 -31.80 10.28
CA SER A 110 -11.53 -32.46 9.00
C SER A 110 -10.29 -33.21 8.48
N ALA A 111 -9.10 -32.59 8.56
CA ALA A 111 -7.86 -33.19 8.11
C ALA A 111 -7.46 -34.42 8.94
N VAL A 112 -7.58 -34.35 10.26
CA VAL A 112 -7.29 -35.49 11.15
C VAL A 112 -8.25 -36.66 10.88
N ARG A 113 -9.52 -36.39 10.58
CA ARG A 113 -10.52 -37.43 10.33
C ARG A 113 -10.43 -38.06 8.94
N ALA A 114 -10.21 -37.26 7.90
CA ALA A 114 -10.13 -37.74 6.53
C ALA A 114 -8.74 -38.32 6.19
N GLY A 115 -7.72 -37.96 6.99
CA GLY A 115 -6.32 -38.29 6.74
C GLY A 115 -5.60 -37.22 5.93
N PHE A 116 -4.30 -37.41 5.70
CA PHE A 116 -3.51 -36.52 4.85
C PHE A 116 -3.48 -37.06 3.42
N GLY A 117 -4.03 -36.31 2.47
CA GLY A 117 -4.02 -36.68 1.06
C GLY A 117 -4.59 -35.58 0.16
N GLU A 118 -4.68 -35.86 -1.14
CA GLU A 118 -5.15 -34.90 -2.17
C GLU A 118 -6.57 -34.39 -1.90
N HIS A 119 -7.39 -35.17 -1.21
CA HIS A 119 -8.74 -34.77 -0.81
C HIS A 119 -8.75 -33.52 0.07
N LEU A 120 -7.65 -33.21 0.78
CA LEU A 120 -7.52 -31.98 1.58
C LEU A 120 -7.59 -30.72 0.71
N LEU A 121 -7.21 -30.79 -0.57
CA LEU A 121 -7.32 -29.65 -1.49
C LEU A 121 -8.80 -29.30 -1.72
N PHE A 122 -9.66 -30.30 -1.90
CA PHE A 122 -11.10 -30.07 -2.04
C PHE A 122 -11.73 -29.61 -0.72
N VAL A 123 -11.29 -30.18 0.41
CA VAL A 123 -11.72 -29.73 1.74
C VAL A 123 -11.30 -28.28 2.00
N ALA A 124 -10.16 -27.82 1.50
CA ALA A 124 -9.67 -26.45 1.70
C ALA A 124 -10.53 -25.38 0.99
N ILE A 125 -11.25 -25.72 -0.09
CA ILE A 125 -12.07 -24.78 -0.87
C ILE A 125 -13.11 -24.04 -0.01
N PRO A 126 -14.04 -24.71 0.72
CA PRO A 126 -15.03 -24.01 1.54
C PRO A 126 -14.40 -23.13 2.62
N TYR A 127 -13.28 -23.55 3.22
CA TYR A 127 -12.54 -22.73 4.19
C TYR A 127 -11.83 -21.56 3.53
N GLY A 128 -11.38 -21.70 2.28
CA GLY A 128 -10.86 -20.61 1.46
C GLY A 128 -11.92 -19.56 1.17
N VAL A 129 -13.13 -19.98 0.80
CA VAL A 129 -14.27 -19.07 0.62
C VAL A 129 -14.59 -18.35 1.93
N ALA A 130 -14.64 -19.07 3.06
CA ALA A 130 -14.85 -18.46 4.37
C ALA A 130 -13.76 -17.42 4.70
N SER A 131 -12.50 -17.74 4.43
CA SER A 131 -11.36 -16.83 4.63
C SER A 131 -11.46 -15.58 3.75
N MET A 132 -11.90 -15.71 2.49
CA MET A 132 -12.13 -14.57 1.60
C MET A 132 -13.28 -13.68 2.09
N LEU A 133 -14.37 -14.28 2.56
CA LEU A 133 -15.50 -13.55 3.14
C LEU A 133 -15.09 -12.81 4.42
N LEU A 134 -14.31 -13.47 5.28
CA LEU A 134 -13.71 -12.83 6.46
C LEU A 134 -12.87 -11.62 6.05
N SER A 135 -11.98 -11.78 5.07
CA SER A 135 -11.16 -10.69 4.52
C SER A 135 -12.02 -9.52 4.01
N ALA A 136 -13.06 -9.82 3.22
CA ALA A 136 -14.00 -8.83 2.72
C ALA A 136 -14.77 -8.10 3.83
N TRP A 137 -15.15 -8.80 4.90
CA TRP A 137 -15.81 -8.19 6.06
C TRP A 137 -14.91 -7.15 6.73
N GLY A 138 -13.63 -7.43 6.94
CA GLY A 138 -12.73 -6.44 7.55
C GLY A 138 -12.42 -5.26 6.65
N ARG A 139 -12.39 -5.46 5.31
CA ARG A 139 -12.30 -4.33 4.37
C ARG A 139 -13.49 -3.38 4.49
N ARG A 140 -14.70 -3.91 4.72
CA ARG A 140 -15.89 -3.07 4.97
C ARG A 140 -15.91 -2.44 6.36
N ALA A 141 -15.32 -3.11 7.36
CA ALA A 141 -15.25 -2.61 8.73
C ALA A 141 -14.16 -1.53 8.93
N LYS A 142 -13.13 -1.50 8.07
CA LYS A 142 -12.23 -0.34 7.92
C LYS A 142 -13.06 0.83 7.38
N HIS A 143 -13.53 1.62 8.34
CA HIS A 143 -14.58 2.62 8.29
C HIS A 143 -14.27 3.78 7.29
N PRO A 144 -15.27 4.56 6.83
CA PRO A 144 -15.10 5.78 6.02
C PRO A 144 -14.14 6.85 6.58
N LEU A 145 -13.68 6.70 7.83
CA LEU A 145 -12.63 7.53 8.41
C LEU A 145 -11.25 7.23 7.79
N ASP A 146 -10.92 5.97 7.47
CA ASP A 146 -9.67 5.63 6.80
C ASP A 146 -9.69 6.11 5.33
N GLU A 147 -10.87 6.06 4.70
CA GLU A 147 -11.11 6.62 3.36
C GLU A 147 -11.01 8.15 3.36
N ALA A 148 -11.51 8.83 4.40
CA ALA A 148 -11.38 10.27 4.59
C ALA A 148 -9.96 10.72 4.99
N MET A 149 -9.13 9.83 5.56
CA MET A 149 -7.72 10.10 5.88
C MET A 149 -6.78 9.80 4.70
N THR A 150 -7.19 8.98 3.73
CA THR A 150 -6.45 8.73 2.48
C THR A 150 -5.97 10.00 1.77
N PRO A 151 -6.77 11.09 1.62
CA PRO A 151 -6.30 12.35 1.03
C PRO A 151 -5.31 13.13 1.91
N LEU A 152 -5.09 12.74 3.16
CA LEU A 152 -4.12 13.38 4.04
C LEU A 152 -2.79 12.64 4.10
N LEU A 153 -2.76 11.33 3.78
CA LEU A 153 -1.52 10.54 3.82
C LEU A 153 -0.39 11.22 3.02
N PRO A 154 0.85 11.26 3.54
CA PRO A 154 1.33 10.60 4.77
C PRO A 154 1.04 11.38 6.08
N PHE A 155 0.29 12.47 6.02
CA PHE A 155 -0.04 13.29 7.19
C PHE A 155 -1.27 12.73 7.94
N SER A 156 -1.20 12.76 9.27
CA SER A 156 -2.25 12.37 10.20
C SER A 156 -3.39 13.40 10.26
N SER A 157 -3.12 14.67 9.93
CA SER A 157 -4.09 15.76 10.03
C SER A 157 -3.81 16.92 9.07
N VAL A 158 -4.85 17.71 8.78
CA VAL A 158 -4.71 18.97 7.99
C VAL A 158 -3.77 19.95 8.69
N SER A 159 -3.81 20.06 10.01
CA SER A 159 -2.91 20.92 10.79
C SER A 159 -1.45 20.54 10.61
N GLU A 160 -1.15 19.25 10.54
CA GLU A 160 0.20 18.73 10.31
C GLU A 160 0.66 19.03 8.87
N LEU A 161 -0.18 18.73 7.88
CA LEU A 161 0.08 19.10 6.48
C LEU A 161 0.39 20.60 6.34
N LEU A 162 -0.43 21.46 6.96
CA LEU A 162 -0.22 22.91 6.93
C LEU A 162 1.06 23.33 7.66
N ARG A 163 1.42 22.67 8.76
CA ARG A 163 2.67 22.93 9.49
C ARG A 163 3.88 22.64 8.61
N VAL A 164 3.90 21.48 7.95
CA VAL A 164 4.98 21.10 7.02
C VAL A 164 4.98 22.01 5.78
N ARG A 165 3.80 22.38 5.27
CA ARG A 165 3.72 23.33 4.15
C ARG A 165 4.34 24.69 4.48
N ARG A 166 4.17 25.18 5.71
CA ARG A 166 4.76 26.45 6.17
C ARG A 166 6.28 26.38 6.32
N SER A 167 6.85 25.22 6.62
CA SER A 167 8.31 25.05 6.72
C SER A 167 9.00 25.03 5.35
N VAL A 168 8.25 24.83 4.26
CA VAL A 168 8.77 24.82 2.88
C VAL A 168 8.10 25.93 2.06
N PRO A 169 8.44 27.22 2.25
CA PRO A 169 7.67 28.35 1.69
C PRO A 169 7.57 28.31 0.17
N HIS A 170 8.65 27.89 -0.52
CA HIS A 170 8.74 27.83 -1.98
C HIS A 170 8.08 26.59 -2.61
N PHE A 171 7.55 25.65 -1.82
CA PHE A 171 6.83 24.52 -2.39
C PHE A 171 5.58 25.00 -3.14
N ARG A 172 5.38 24.56 -4.38
CA ARG A 172 4.14 24.82 -5.12
C ARG A 172 3.58 23.48 -5.53
N ARG A 173 2.36 23.18 -5.05
CA ARG A 173 1.64 22.00 -5.53
C ARG A 173 1.26 22.21 -6.99
N GLU A 174 1.57 21.22 -7.80
CA GLU A 174 1.18 21.20 -9.21
C GLU A 174 -0.27 20.73 -9.35
N ARG A 175 -0.96 21.30 -10.33
CA ARG A 175 -2.34 20.94 -10.64
C ARG A 175 -2.33 19.65 -11.44
N TYR A 176 -3.23 18.73 -11.09
CA TYR A 176 -3.47 17.52 -11.88
C TYR A 176 -3.75 17.86 -13.35
N PRO A 177 -2.93 17.38 -14.31
CA PRO A 177 -3.10 17.65 -15.73
C PRO A 177 -4.37 17.00 -16.28
N ASP A 178 -5.16 17.76 -17.04
CA ASP A 178 -6.41 17.24 -17.63
C ASP A 178 -6.15 16.12 -18.67
N ALA A 179 -4.96 16.08 -19.27
CA ALA A 179 -4.52 15.06 -20.21
C ALA A 179 -4.39 13.65 -19.59
N LEU A 180 -4.24 13.56 -18.26
CA LEU A 180 -4.11 12.28 -17.55
C LEU A 180 -5.47 11.64 -17.20
N ARG A 181 -6.57 12.41 -17.19
CA ARG A 181 -7.92 11.94 -16.78
C ARG A 181 -8.41 10.67 -17.48
N PRO A 182 -8.25 10.49 -18.80
CA PRO A 182 -8.84 9.32 -19.48
C PRO A 182 -7.94 8.08 -19.43
N ARG A 183 -6.72 8.17 -18.91
CA ARG A 183 -5.74 7.09 -19.02
C ARG A 183 -6.00 6.03 -17.95
N ARG A 184 -6.15 4.78 -18.40
CA ARG A 184 -6.10 3.58 -17.56
C ARG A 184 -5.11 2.61 -18.21
N PHE A 185 -4.18 2.08 -17.42
CA PHE A 185 -3.18 1.14 -17.91
C PHE A 185 -3.76 -0.22 -18.29
N ARG A 186 -4.75 -0.69 -17.51
CA ARG A 186 -5.31 -2.03 -17.65
C ARG A 186 -6.82 -1.96 -17.84
N SER A 187 -7.33 -2.83 -18.70
CA SER A 187 -8.76 -3.07 -18.75
C SER A 187 -9.21 -3.75 -17.45
N PRO A 188 -10.46 -3.53 -16.98
CA PRO A 188 -10.98 -4.23 -15.81
C PRO A 188 -10.91 -5.76 -15.93
N ILE A 189 -10.97 -6.26 -17.17
CA ILE A 189 -10.86 -7.69 -17.48
C ILE A 189 -9.42 -8.17 -17.24
N THR A 190 -8.43 -7.43 -17.73
CA THR A 190 -7.01 -7.75 -17.53
C THR A 190 -6.68 -7.78 -16.04
N GLU A 191 -7.15 -6.78 -15.30
CA GLU A 191 -6.98 -6.72 -13.85
C GLU A 191 -7.61 -7.94 -13.15
N PHE A 192 -8.86 -8.28 -13.49
CA PHE A 192 -9.53 -9.47 -12.96
C PHE A 192 -8.77 -10.77 -13.25
N VAL A 193 -8.29 -10.95 -14.49
CA VAL A 193 -7.52 -12.14 -14.89
C VAL A 193 -6.22 -12.24 -14.10
N MET A 194 -5.55 -11.12 -13.83
CA MET A 194 -4.33 -11.11 -13.00
C MET A 194 -4.60 -11.46 -11.54
N TYR A 195 -5.80 -11.20 -11.01
CA TYR A 195 -6.19 -11.61 -9.66
C TYR A 195 -6.54 -13.10 -9.54
N LEU A 196 -6.89 -13.80 -10.63
CA LEU A 196 -7.34 -15.20 -10.59
C LEU A 196 -6.29 -16.17 -10.02
N PRO A 197 -5.00 -16.13 -10.42
CA PRO A 197 -3.97 -16.97 -9.81
C PRO A 197 -3.85 -16.72 -8.31
N TRP A 198 -3.92 -15.44 -7.88
CA TRP A 198 -3.85 -15.08 -6.47
C TRP A 198 -5.04 -15.61 -5.67
N MET A 199 -6.25 -15.51 -6.22
CA MET A 199 -7.45 -16.11 -5.62
C MET A 199 -7.33 -17.63 -5.51
N SER A 200 -6.78 -18.28 -6.53
CA SER A 200 -6.57 -19.74 -6.53
C SER A 200 -5.58 -20.16 -5.44
N ILE A 201 -4.45 -19.45 -5.33
CA ILE A 201 -3.46 -19.67 -4.26
C ILE A 201 -4.09 -19.46 -2.89
N TRP A 202 -4.89 -18.41 -2.70
CA TRP A 202 -5.60 -18.15 -1.46
C TRP A 202 -6.56 -19.29 -1.09
N LEU A 203 -7.36 -19.78 -2.04
CA LEU A 203 -8.30 -20.89 -1.82
C LEU A 203 -7.58 -22.17 -1.40
N LEU A 204 -6.53 -22.54 -2.12
CA LEU A 204 -5.78 -23.77 -1.87
C LEU A 204 -4.92 -23.67 -0.60
N SER A 205 -4.44 -22.48 -0.27
CA SER A 205 -3.62 -22.21 0.91
C SER A 205 -4.45 -21.69 2.08
N SER A 206 -5.76 -21.97 2.09
CA SER A 206 -6.68 -21.43 3.09
C SER A 206 -6.30 -21.70 4.55
N PRO A 207 -5.68 -22.84 4.94
CA PRO A 207 -5.27 -23.05 6.32
C PRO A 207 -4.17 -22.07 6.76
N VAL A 208 -3.23 -21.78 5.86
CA VAL A 208 -2.15 -20.81 6.10
C VAL A 208 -2.74 -19.41 6.21
N VAL A 209 -3.65 -19.04 5.30
CA VAL A 209 -4.29 -17.72 5.35
C VAL A 209 -5.14 -17.56 6.61
N LEU A 210 -5.92 -18.58 6.98
CA LEU A 210 -6.72 -18.58 8.21
C LEU A 210 -5.84 -18.46 9.45
N LEU A 211 -4.69 -19.12 9.49
CA LEU A 211 -3.71 -18.96 10.55
C LEU A 211 -3.26 -17.50 10.68
N PHE A 212 -2.89 -16.83 9.58
CA PHE A 212 -2.57 -15.40 9.61
C PHE A 212 -3.77 -14.54 10.02
N GLN A 213 -4.98 -14.91 9.63
CA GLN A 213 -6.21 -14.22 10.03
C GLN A 213 -6.57 -14.41 11.51
N THR A 214 -5.94 -15.35 12.24
CA THR A 214 -6.07 -15.43 13.70
C THR A 214 -5.23 -14.39 14.44
N LEU A 215 -4.26 -13.78 13.76
CA LEU A 215 -3.40 -12.74 14.36
C LEU A 215 -4.18 -11.44 14.57
N PRO A 216 -3.83 -10.64 15.60
CA PRO A 216 -4.44 -9.34 15.81
C PRO A 216 -4.17 -8.42 14.61
N ASP A 217 -5.19 -7.66 14.23
CA ASP A 217 -5.05 -6.68 13.15
C ASP A 217 -4.10 -5.56 13.60
N ALA A 218 -3.15 -5.22 12.74
CA ALA A 218 -2.25 -4.09 12.95
C ALA A 218 -2.84 -2.85 12.28
N ARG A 219 -3.10 -1.81 13.08
CA ARG A 219 -3.36 -0.47 12.57
C ARG A 219 -2.07 0.32 12.58
N LEU A 220 -1.66 0.80 11.40
CA LEU A 220 -0.53 1.70 11.25
C LEU A 220 -1.07 3.13 11.31
N GLU A 221 -0.52 3.93 12.21
CA GLU A 221 -0.76 5.36 12.30
C GLU A 221 0.56 6.06 11.96
N SER A 222 0.56 6.82 10.87
CA SER A 222 1.70 7.60 10.40
C SER A 222 1.50 9.06 10.75
N LYS A 223 2.54 9.68 11.31
CA LYS A 223 2.62 11.13 11.57
C LYS A 223 3.95 11.66 11.03
N VAL A 224 3.95 12.91 10.57
CA VAL A 224 5.15 13.61 10.09
C VAL A 224 5.66 14.54 11.17
N VAL A 225 6.83 14.23 11.71
CA VAL A 225 7.47 15.02 12.76
C VAL A 225 8.51 15.94 12.11
N LEU A 226 8.46 17.23 12.43
CA LEU A 226 9.48 18.20 12.06
C LEU A 226 10.56 18.25 13.16
N PRO A 227 11.82 18.55 12.81
CA PRO A 227 12.88 18.75 13.79
C PRO A 227 12.64 19.96 14.71
#